data_AF-A0A2N9Y7T3-F1
#
_entry.id   AF-A0A2N9Y7T3-F1
#
_cell.length_a   1.000
_cell.length_b   1.000
_cell.length_c   1.000
_cell.angle_alpha   90.00
_cell.angle_beta   90.00
_cell.angle_gamma   90.00
#
_symmetry.space_group_name_H-M   'P 1'
#
loop_
_entity.id
_entity.type
_entity.pdbx_description
1 polymer ?
#
loop_
_entity_poly.entity_id
_entity_poly.type
_entity_poly.pdbx_seq_one_letter_code
_entity_poly.pdbx_strand_id
1 'polypeptide(L)'
;TEAVNGSQLYETNDKVANYFGGGAKYENGEWTAPSFKIVSFKDDGSSEETSYDNVAAAFAGMNTSFTKLHHDLSDNIEQNALLWSDNDNAFVATHGTEGDKKNSKITSLANGSVTKDSTDAVNGGQLYSMNNTLASYFGGGAKYENGEWSAPSFKVHAVSEDGSKVEEKSYDDVAKAFASVGSSFSNLHNEVTNAVKNINNQIDQVVSDSLVKQDDVSKVIKIGAEKEGAAISIANSDGASRSLSGVKAATLSAVSTEAVNGSQLYETNDKVANYFGGGAKYENGEWTAPSFKIVSFKDDGSSEETSYDNVAAAFAGMNTSFTKLHHDLSDNIEQNAL
;
A
#
# COMPACT_ATOMS: atom_id res chain seq x y z
N THR A 1 54.71 42.31 -111.23
CA THR A 1 54.39 41.15 -110.36
C THR A 1 55.43 40.09 -110.64
N GLU A 2 56.10 39.57 -109.61
CA GLU A 2 57.03 38.44 -109.76
C GLU A 2 56.24 37.18 -110.15
N ALA A 3 56.82 36.33 -111.02
CA ALA A 3 56.21 35.08 -111.42
C ALA A 3 56.49 33.99 -110.37
N VAL A 4 55.44 33.33 -109.88
CA VAL A 4 55.55 32.18 -108.96
C VAL A 4 55.81 30.91 -109.78
N ASN A 5 56.77 30.08 -109.36
CA ASN A 5 57.06 28.80 -110.00
C ASN A 5 56.39 27.60 -109.28
N GLY A 6 56.34 26.44 -109.95
CA GLY A 6 55.68 25.24 -109.42
C GLY A 6 56.26 24.74 -108.10
N SER A 7 57.58 24.87 -107.88
CA SER A 7 58.21 24.48 -106.61
C SER A 7 57.81 25.37 -105.43
N GLN A 8 57.67 26.68 -105.64
CA GLN A 8 57.21 27.62 -104.62
C GLN A 8 55.74 27.38 -104.25
N LEU A 9 54.90 27.04 -105.24
CA LEU A 9 53.50 26.67 -105.00
C LEU A 9 53.39 25.34 -104.25
N TYR A 10 54.21 24.33 -104.62
CA TYR A 10 54.27 23.06 -103.91
C TYR A 10 54.73 23.24 -102.45
N GLU A 11 55.81 23.98 -102.21
CA GLU A 11 56.29 24.26 -100.85
C GLU A 11 55.24 25.03 -100.01
N THR A 12 54.49 25.94 -100.64
CA THR A 12 53.40 26.66 -99.98
C THR A 12 52.25 25.70 -99.61
N ASN A 13 51.82 24.84 -100.54
CA ASN A 13 50.75 23.88 -100.27
C ASN A 13 51.16 22.82 -99.25
N ASP A 14 52.42 22.36 -99.27
CA ASP A 14 52.95 21.43 -98.28
C ASP A 14 52.99 22.06 -96.88
N LYS A 15 53.40 23.33 -96.76
CA LYS A 15 53.32 24.07 -95.48
C LYS A 15 51.87 24.20 -94.98
N VAL A 16 50.93 24.52 -95.87
CA VAL A 16 49.51 24.62 -95.52
C VAL A 16 48.95 23.25 -95.07
N ALA A 17 49.33 22.16 -95.73
CA ALA A 17 48.95 20.80 -95.32
C ALA A 17 49.48 20.46 -93.92
N ASN A 18 50.74 20.79 -93.65
CA ASN A 18 51.36 20.63 -92.33
C ASN A 18 50.67 21.48 -91.25
N TYR A 19 50.20 22.69 -91.58
CA TYR A 19 49.43 23.53 -90.65
C TYR A 19 48.03 22.99 -90.33
N PHE A 20 47.35 22.36 -91.30
CA PHE A 20 46.10 21.67 -91.01
C PHE A 20 46.30 20.43 -90.14
N GLY A 21 47.43 19.73 -90.30
CA GLY A 21 47.68 18.49 -89.56
C GLY A 21 46.68 17.39 -89.94
N GLY A 22 46.38 16.47 -89.03
CA GLY A 22 45.36 15.43 -89.25
C GLY A 22 45.60 14.51 -90.45
N GLY A 23 46.83 14.45 -90.99
CA GLY A 23 47.14 13.70 -92.20
C GLY A 23 46.84 14.41 -93.52
N ALA A 24 46.55 15.72 -93.51
CA ALA A 24 46.42 16.51 -94.74
C ALA A 24 47.72 16.51 -95.55
N LYS A 25 47.60 16.42 -96.89
CA LYS A 25 48.74 16.38 -97.82
C LYS A 25 48.41 17.02 -99.16
N TYR A 26 49.41 17.54 -99.86
CA TYR A 26 49.31 17.97 -101.25
C TYR A 26 50.33 17.22 -102.11
N GLU A 27 49.85 16.33 -102.99
CA GLU A 27 50.71 15.47 -103.81
C GLU A 27 50.14 15.35 -105.23
N ASN A 28 51.00 15.39 -106.25
CA ASN A 28 50.62 15.26 -107.66
C ASN A 28 49.51 16.23 -108.15
N GLY A 29 49.38 17.39 -107.52
CA GLY A 29 48.37 18.38 -107.86
C GLY A 29 47.05 18.25 -107.09
N GLU A 30 46.90 17.22 -106.26
CA GLU A 30 45.67 16.91 -105.52
C GLU A 30 45.85 17.08 -104.01
N TRP A 31 44.77 17.49 -103.34
CA TRP A 31 44.70 17.60 -101.88
C TRP A 31 44.11 16.34 -101.25
N THR A 32 44.75 15.84 -100.20
CA THR A 32 44.15 14.94 -99.23
C THR A 32 43.67 15.77 -98.04
N ALA A 33 42.38 15.68 -97.71
CA ALA A 33 41.80 16.39 -96.57
C ALA A 33 42.39 15.89 -95.23
N PRO A 34 42.48 16.73 -94.19
CA PRO A 34 42.80 16.27 -92.85
C PRO A 34 41.73 15.30 -92.34
N SER A 35 42.04 14.56 -91.29
CA SER A 35 41.09 13.77 -90.52
C SER A 35 41.29 14.05 -89.03
N PHE A 36 40.37 14.83 -88.46
CA PHE A 36 40.34 15.16 -87.04
C PHE A 36 39.35 14.22 -86.34
N LYS A 37 39.84 13.41 -85.41
CA LYS A 37 38.99 12.54 -84.59
C LYS A 37 38.56 13.27 -83.33
N ILE A 38 37.27 13.52 -83.21
CA ILE A 38 36.68 14.15 -82.03
C ILE A 38 35.79 13.14 -81.31
N VAL A 39 35.95 13.05 -80.00
CA VAL A 39 35.11 12.22 -79.14
C VAL A 39 33.79 12.93 -78.86
N SER A 40 32.68 12.28 -79.17
CA SER A 40 31.33 12.73 -78.85
C SER A 40 30.69 11.78 -77.84
N PHE A 41 29.90 12.34 -76.91
CA PHE A 41 29.19 11.60 -75.88
C PHE A 41 27.74 11.32 -76.30
N LYS A 42 27.24 10.16 -75.90
CA LYS A 42 25.85 9.71 -76.07
C LYS A 42 25.10 9.87 -74.75
N ASP A 43 23.78 9.93 -74.84
CA ASP A 43 22.88 10.14 -73.70
C ASP A 43 22.93 8.99 -72.67
N ASP A 44 23.44 7.81 -73.06
CA ASP A 44 23.66 6.67 -72.16
C ASP A 44 25.01 6.73 -71.40
N GLY A 45 25.76 7.81 -71.58
CA GLY A 45 27.08 8.03 -70.97
C GLY A 45 28.24 7.36 -71.71
N SER A 46 28.00 6.65 -72.82
CA SER A 46 29.06 6.11 -73.67
C SER A 46 29.63 7.17 -74.62
N SER A 47 30.83 6.91 -75.16
CA SER A 47 31.51 7.83 -76.09
C SER A 47 31.80 7.17 -77.43
N GLU A 48 31.80 7.95 -78.50
CA GLU A 48 32.22 7.51 -79.84
C GLU A 48 33.16 8.53 -80.51
N GLU A 49 34.06 8.05 -81.36
CA GLU A 49 34.94 8.93 -82.16
C GLU A 49 34.30 9.21 -83.53
N THR A 50 34.11 10.49 -83.83
CA THR A 50 33.69 10.95 -85.16
C THR A 50 34.86 11.62 -85.86
N SER A 51 35.10 11.25 -87.12
CA SER A 51 36.16 11.85 -87.94
C SER A 51 35.60 13.01 -88.77
N TYR A 52 36.30 14.15 -88.75
CA TYR A 52 35.95 15.36 -89.49
C TYR A 52 37.06 15.74 -90.47
N ASP A 53 36.69 16.16 -91.67
CA ASP A 53 37.64 16.39 -92.78
C ASP A 53 38.07 17.86 -92.95
N ASN A 54 37.55 18.75 -92.10
CA ASN A 54 37.91 20.16 -92.10
C ASN A 54 37.84 20.74 -90.69
N VAL A 55 38.58 21.83 -90.49
CA VAL A 55 38.75 22.47 -89.18
C VAL A 55 37.42 22.95 -88.61
N ALA A 56 36.59 23.60 -89.43
CA ALA A 56 35.32 24.15 -88.96
C ALA A 56 34.36 23.07 -88.45
N ALA A 57 34.26 21.95 -89.16
CA ALA A 57 33.43 20.81 -88.77
C ALA A 57 33.97 20.12 -87.50
N ALA A 58 35.30 19.98 -87.38
CA ALA A 58 35.92 19.44 -86.17
C ALA A 58 35.62 20.30 -84.93
N PHE A 59 35.78 21.63 -85.03
CA PHE A 59 35.43 22.55 -83.94
C PHE A 59 33.93 22.53 -83.61
N ALA A 60 33.05 22.41 -84.61
CA ALA A 60 31.62 22.25 -84.38
C ALA A 60 31.29 20.93 -83.64
N GLY A 61 31.98 19.84 -83.99
CA GLY A 61 31.89 18.56 -83.28
C GLY A 61 32.35 18.65 -81.83
N MET A 62 33.46 19.34 -81.56
CA MET A 62 33.94 19.60 -80.19
C MET A 62 32.92 20.42 -79.39
N ASN A 63 32.41 21.50 -79.97
CA ASN A 63 31.41 22.35 -79.31
C ASN A 63 30.15 21.56 -78.94
N THR A 64 29.66 20.71 -79.86
CA THR A 64 28.52 19.83 -79.59
C THR A 64 28.79 18.89 -78.42
N SER A 65 30.00 18.32 -78.37
CA SER A 65 30.41 17.40 -77.30
C SER A 65 30.51 18.12 -75.95
N PHE A 66 31.00 19.36 -75.91
CA PHE A 66 31.02 20.18 -74.70
C PHE A 66 29.62 20.60 -74.25
N THR A 67 28.73 20.96 -75.16
CA THR A 67 27.33 21.28 -74.81
C THR A 67 26.63 20.10 -74.19
N LYS A 68 26.80 18.89 -74.76
CA LYS A 68 26.23 17.66 -74.19
C LYS A 68 26.78 17.40 -72.79
N LEU A 69 28.10 17.45 -72.62
CA LEU A 69 28.72 17.28 -71.32
C LEU A 69 28.23 18.29 -70.28
N HIS A 70 28.03 19.55 -70.68
CA HIS A 70 27.52 20.59 -69.79
C HIS A 70 26.07 20.31 -69.38
N HIS A 71 25.22 19.93 -70.32
CA HIS A 71 23.83 19.56 -70.06
C HIS A 71 23.75 18.34 -69.13
N ASP A 72 24.51 17.28 -69.41
CA ASP A 72 24.52 16.08 -68.59
C ASP A 72 25.00 16.36 -67.15
N LEU A 73 25.96 17.28 -66.99
CA LEU A 73 26.43 17.74 -65.67
C LEU A 73 25.34 18.57 -64.95
N SER A 74 24.78 19.58 -65.62
CA SER A 74 23.80 20.50 -65.03
C SER A 74 22.51 19.77 -64.65
N ASP A 75 21.99 18.93 -65.54
CA ASP A 75 20.67 18.33 -65.34
C ASP A 75 20.71 17.11 -64.44
N ASN A 76 21.77 16.29 -64.48
CA ASN A 76 21.80 15.10 -63.64
C ASN A 76 22.36 15.39 -62.24
N ILE A 77 23.49 16.09 -62.14
CA ILE A 77 24.18 16.23 -60.85
C ILE A 77 23.51 17.30 -60.00
N GLU A 78 23.19 18.47 -60.55
CA GLU A 78 22.61 19.56 -59.74
C GLU A 78 21.18 19.24 -59.27
N GLN A 79 20.44 18.42 -60.02
CA GLN A 79 19.06 18.08 -59.68
C GLN A 79 18.92 16.87 -58.75
N ASN A 80 19.84 15.89 -58.83
CA ASN A 80 19.69 14.61 -58.12
C ASN A 80 20.67 14.40 -56.97
N ALA A 81 21.67 15.27 -56.80
CA ALA A 81 22.59 15.19 -55.68
C ALA A 81 22.01 15.79 -54.39
N LEU A 82 22.45 15.28 -53.24
CA LEU A 82 22.26 15.93 -51.95
C LEU A 82 23.32 17.02 -51.79
N LEU A 83 22.92 18.28 -51.96
CA LEU A 83 23.84 19.40 -52.04
C LEU A 83 23.90 20.22 -50.75
N TRP A 84 25.06 20.82 -50.52
CA TRP A 84 25.25 21.83 -49.49
C TRP A 84 24.54 23.13 -49.90
N SER A 85 23.77 23.70 -48.98
CA SER A 85 23.16 25.03 -49.12
C SER A 85 23.95 26.02 -48.27
N ASP A 86 24.57 27.01 -48.90
CA ASP A 86 25.27 28.10 -48.18
C ASP A 86 24.29 28.98 -47.38
N ASN A 87 23.05 29.09 -47.86
CA ASN A 87 22.01 29.83 -47.15
C ASN A 87 21.62 29.13 -45.84
N ASP A 88 21.50 27.80 -45.87
CA ASP A 88 21.08 27.00 -44.70
C ASP A 88 22.27 26.51 -43.86
N ASN A 89 23.50 26.64 -44.38
CA ASN A 89 24.72 26.06 -43.84
C ASN A 89 24.57 24.57 -43.50
N ALA A 90 23.96 23.80 -44.42
CA ALA A 90 23.68 22.39 -44.25
C ALA A 90 23.53 21.64 -45.59
N PHE A 91 23.64 20.32 -45.57
CA PHE A 91 23.12 19.49 -46.66
C PHE A 91 21.59 19.48 -46.63
N VAL A 92 20.95 19.82 -47.75
CA VAL A 92 19.49 20.00 -47.81
C VAL A 92 18.84 18.84 -48.57
N ALA A 93 18.04 18.04 -47.87
CA ALA A 93 17.33 16.89 -48.41
C ALA A 93 15.99 17.28 -49.06
N THR A 94 15.98 18.33 -49.87
CA THR A 94 14.80 18.69 -50.68
C THR A 94 15.01 18.28 -52.13
N HIS A 95 13.98 17.70 -52.75
CA HIS A 95 14.01 17.29 -54.15
C HIS A 95 12.72 17.74 -54.84
N GLY A 96 12.81 18.04 -56.14
CA GLY A 96 11.72 18.60 -56.94
C GLY A 96 12.16 19.76 -57.84
N THR A 97 11.24 20.23 -58.67
CA THR A 97 11.44 21.38 -59.57
C THR A 97 11.56 22.69 -58.81
N GLU A 98 12.18 23.69 -59.44
CA GLU A 98 12.28 25.04 -58.87
C GLU A 98 10.89 25.60 -58.51
N GLY A 99 10.74 26.12 -57.30
CA GLY A 99 9.45 26.57 -56.75
C GLY A 99 8.61 25.50 -56.04
N ASP A 100 8.90 24.20 -56.24
CA ASP A 100 8.10 23.07 -55.72
C ASP A 100 8.93 22.03 -54.93
N LYS A 101 10.16 22.39 -54.52
CA LYS A 101 11.03 21.52 -53.72
C LYS A 101 10.38 21.13 -52.38
N LYS A 102 10.42 19.84 -52.03
CA LYS A 102 9.86 19.30 -50.77
C LYS A 102 10.88 18.47 -50.00
N ASN A 103 10.74 18.48 -48.67
CA ASN A 103 11.50 17.59 -47.79
C ASN A 103 11.30 16.14 -48.23
N SER A 104 12.40 15.46 -48.47
CA SER A 104 12.44 14.11 -49.01
C SER A 104 13.00 13.12 -47.99
N LYS A 105 12.61 11.85 -48.09
CA LYS A 105 13.13 10.81 -47.22
C LYS A 105 14.59 10.52 -47.55
N ILE A 106 15.43 10.39 -46.52
CA ILE A 106 16.72 9.71 -46.62
C ILE A 106 16.51 8.29 -46.10
N THR A 107 16.62 7.30 -46.99
CA THR A 107 16.37 5.89 -46.67
C THR A 107 17.64 5.06 -46.88
N SER A 108 17.59 3.77 -46.51
CA SER A 108 18.73 2.85 -46.55
C SER A 108 19.89 3.25 -45.63
N LEU A 109 19.58 3.99 -44.56
CA LEU A 109 20.52 4.31 -43.50
C LEU A 109 20.80 3.07 -42.65
N ALA A 110 22.08 2.73 -42.49
CA ALA A 110 22.51 1.81 -41.45
C ALA A 110 22.16 2.37 -40.06
N ASN A 111 22.07 1.50 -39.05
CA ASN A 111 21.87 1.96 -37.68
C ASN A 111 23.09 2.78 -37.24
N GLY A 112 22.86 4.04 -36.85
CA GLY A 112 23.90 4.87 -36.27
C GLY A 112 24.27 4.42 -34.86
N SER A 113 25.49 4.71 -34.42
CA SER A 113 25.88 4.53 -33.03
C SER A 113 25.05 5.44 -32.12
N VAL A 114 24.46 4.90 -31.04
CA VAL A 114 23.69 5.69 -30.04
C VAL A 114 24.53 5.81 -28.77
N THR A 115 25.50 6.73 -28.82
CA THR A 115 26.41 7.04 -27.72
C THR A 115 26.50 8.55 -27.52
N LYS A 116 27.03 8.99 -26.37
CA LYS A 116 27.07 10.41 -25.96
C LYS A 116 27.66 11.35 -27.03
N ASP A 117 28.69 10.89 -27.73
CA ASP A 117 29.48 11.71 -28.66
C ASP A 117 29.29 11.27 -30.13
N SER A 118 28.25 10.49 -30.43
CA SER A 118 27.98 10.03 -31.79
C SER A 118 27.54 11.17 -32.69
N THR A 119 28.01 11.13 -33.93
CA THR A 119 27.58 12.01 -35.03
C THR A 119 26.83 11.25 -36.12
N ASP A 120 26.53 9.97 -35.89
CA ASP A 120 25.82 9.13 -36.86
C ASP A 120 24.33 9.51 -36.91
N ALA A 121 23.74 9.46 -38.11
CA ALA A 121 22.30 9.55 -38.26
C ALA A 121 21.61 8.32 -37.66
N VAL A 122 20.50 8.53 -36.96
CA VAL A 122 19.64 7.45 -36.46
C VAL A 122 18.48 7.20 -37.42
N ASN A 123 18.10 5.94 -37.59
CA ASN A 123 16.97 5.57 -38.44
C ASN A 123 15.71 5.22 -37.62
N GLY A 124 14.58 5.05 -38.32
CA GLY A 124 13.29 4.76 -37.70
C GLY A 124 13.25 3.45 -36.91
N GLY A 125 14.07 2.45 -37.25
CA GLY A 125 14.15 1.19 -36.51
C GLY A 125 14.69 1.37 -35.09
N GLN A 126 15.67 2.25 -34.93
CA GLN A 126 16.25 2.58 -33.61
C GLN A 126 15.24 3.32 -32.73
N LEU A 127 14.54 4.32 -33.30
CA LEU A 127 13.49 5.06 -32.58
C LEU A 127 12.30 4.14 -32.22
N TYR A 128 11.90 3.25 -33.13
CA TYR A 128 10.87 2.24 -32.88
C TYR A 128 11.26 1.32 -31.73
N SER A 129 12.50 0.82 -31.71
CA SER A 129 12.98 -0.02 -30.61
C SER A 129 12.94 0.72 -29.26
N MET A 130 13.37 1.98 -29.22
CA MET A 130 13.33 2.81 -28.02
C MET A 130 11.89 2.99 -27.50
N ASN A 131 10.94 3.31 -28.38
CA ASN A 131 9.53 3.48 -27.99
C ASN A 131 8.91 2.17 -27.48
N ASN A 132 9.26 1.02 -28.06
CA ASN A 132 8.81 -0.28 -27.53
C ASN A 132 9.39 -0.59 -26.15
N THR A 133 10.68 -0.30 -25.92
CA THR A 133 11.27 -0.42 -24.59
C THR A 133 10.56 0.50 -23.58
N LEU A 134 10.30 1.76 -23.96
CA LEU A 134 9.58 2.71 -23.10
C LEU A 134 8.15 2.21 -22.75
N ALA A 135 7.41 1.71 -23.74
CA ALA A 135 6.09 1.11 -23.53
C ALA A 135 6.15 -0.06 -22.54
N SER A 136 7.16 -0.92 -22.66
CA SER A 136 7.35 -2.07 -21.75
C SER A 136 7.59 -1.64 -20.30
N TYR A 137 8.30 -0.52 -20.06
CA TYR A 137 8.54 -0.01 -18.72
C TYR A 137 7.30 0.58 -18.08
N PHE A 138 6.41 1.22 -18.85
CA PHE A 138 5.13 1.67 -18.30
C PHE A 138 4.19 0.51 -17.98
N GLY A 139 4.24 -0.59 -18.74
CA GLY A 139 3.27 -1.67 -18.58
C GLY A 139 1.85 -1.18 -18.84
N GLY A 140 0.85 -1.73 -18.15
CA GLY A 140 -0.54 -1.24 -18.21
C GLY A 140 -1.16 -1.23 -19.60
N GLY A 141 -0.62 -2.01 -20.57
CA GLY A 141 -1.08 -1.98 -21.95
C GLY A 141 -0.51 -0.84 -22.82
N ALA A 142 0.46 -0.06 -22.32
CA ALA A 142 1.18 0.90 -23.16
C ALA A 142 1.81 0.21 -24.37
N LYS A 143 1.78 0.85 -25.54
CA LYS A 143 2.24 0.26 -26.80
C LYS A 143 2.72 1.34 -27.77
N TYR A 144 3.69 1.00 -28.61
CA TYR A 144 4.04 1.81 -29.78
C TYR A 144 3.90 0.97 -31.05
N GLU A 145 2.90 1.29 -31.89
CA GLU A 145 2.57 0.51 -33.09
C GLU A 145 2.15 1.44 -34.22
N ASN A 146 2.54 1.11 -35.45
CA ASN A 146 2.21 1.90 -36.66
C ASN A 146 2.61 3.40 -36.57
N GLY A 147 3.63 3.72 -35.78
CA GLY A 147 4.09 5.10 -35.57
C GLY A 147 3.33 5.86 -34.47
N GLU A 148 2.35 5.24 -33.83
CA GLU A 148 1.49 5.86 -32.82
C GLU A 148 1.76 5.29 -31.42
N TRP A 149 1.69 6.18 -30.42
CA TRP A 149 1.81 5.83 -29.01
C TRP A 149 0.43 5.59 -28.40
N SER A 150 0.28 4.48 -27.69
CA SER A 150 -0.86 4.17 -26.82
C SER A 150 -0.43 4.30 -25.37
N ALA A 151 -1.13 5.16 -24.62
CA ALA A 151 -0.88 5.39 -23.19
C ALA A 151 -1.15 4.12 -22.36
N PRO A 152 -0.48 3.94 -21.20
CA PRO A 152 -0.84 2.88 -20.26
C PRO A 152 -2.25 3.08 -19.70
N SER A 153 -2.82 2.04 -19.12
CA SER A 153 -4.05 2.06 -18.34
C SER A 153 -3.81 1.30 -17.03
N PHE A 154 -3.52 2.03 -15.96
CA PHE A 154 -3.30 1.51 -14.63
C PHE A 154 -4.63 1.34 -13.91
N LYS A 155 -5.00 0.09 -13.62
CA LYS A 155 -6.17 -0.25 -12.82
C LYS A 155 -5.83 -0.21 -11.34
N VAL A 156 -6.39 0.73 -10.60
CA VAL A 156 -6.18 0.92 -9.16
C VAL A 156 -7.51 0.71 -8.44
N HIS A 157 -7.51 -0.16 -7.44
CA HIS A 157 -8.64 -0.36 -6.53
C HIS A 157 -8.57 0.70 -5.43
N ALA A 158 -9.32 1.78 -5.60
CA ALA A 158 -9.31 2.93 -4.70
C ALA A 158 -10.33 2.74 -3.57
N VAL A 159 -9.89 3.01 -2.33
CA VAL A 159 -10.75 3.00 -1.14
C VAL A 159 -11.47 4.35 -1.05
N SER A 160 -12.79 4.34 -0.82
CA SER A 160 -13.56 5.57 -0.63
C SER A 160 -13.13 6.36 0.61
N GLU A 161 -13.45 7.65 0.66
CA GLU A 161 -13.04 8.55 1.75
C GLU A 161 -13.56 8.11 3.13
N ASP A 162 -14.74 7.49 3.16
CA ASP A 162 -15.39 6.92 4.34
C ASP A 162 -15.04 5.44 4.59
N GLY A 163 -14.11 4.88 3.81
CA GLY A 163 -13.70 3.46 3.93
C GLY A 163 -14.74 2.42 3.54
N SER A 164 -15.95 2.82 3.13
CA SER A 164 -17.09 1.90 2.96
C SER A 164 -17.04 1.09 1.67
N LYS A 165 -16.28 1.54 0.67
CA LYS A 165 -16.23 0.93 -0.67
C LYS A 165 -14.80 0.86 -1.21
N VAL A 166 -14.61 -0.10 -2.10
CA VAL A 166 -13.41 -0.23 -2.93
C VAL A 166 -13.85 -0.28 -4.39
N GLU A 167 -13.38 0.66 -5.20
CA GLU A 167 -13.76 0.79 -6.61
C GLU A 167 -12.53 0.72 -7.53
N GLU A 168 -12.60 -0.07 -8.60
CA GLU A 168 -11.55 -0.06 -9.64
C GLU A 168 -11.69 1.21 -10.49
N LYS A 169 -10.61 1.99 -10.55
CA LYS A 169 -10.48 3.17 -11.42
C LYS A 169 -9.28 2.97 -12.34
N SER A 170 -9.40 3.43 -13.58
CA SER A 170 -8.32 3.36 -14.57
C SER A 170 -7.66 4.73 -14.73
N TYR A 171 -6.33 4.74 -14.80
CA TYR A 171 -5.52 5.94 -14.94
C TYR A 171 -4.55 5.81 -16.11
N ASP A 172 -4.43 6.86 -16.91
CA ASP A 172 -3.62 6.90 -18.12
C ASP A 172 -2.16 7.34 -17.89
N ASP A 173 -1.84 7.73 -16.66
CA ASP A 173 -0.50 8.11 -16.25
C ASP A 173 -0.16 7.64 -14.83
N VAL A 174 1.15 7.55 -14.59
CA VAL A 174 1.73 7.04 -13.35
C VAL A 174 1.42 7.94 -12.16
N ALA A 175 1.41 9.26 -12.34
CA ALA A 175 1.24 10.21 -11.25
C ALA A 175 -0.19 10.16 -10.69
N LYS A 176 -1.21 10.13 -11.55
CA LYS A 176 -2.61 9.99 -11.13
C LYS A 176 -2.87 8.63 -10.48
N ALA A 177 -2.29 7.55 -11.01
CA ALA A 177 -2.40 6.21 -10.42
C ALA A 177 -1.84 6.18 -8.99
N PHE A 178 -0.62 6.70 -8.79
CA PHE A 178 -0.01 6.77 -7.46
C PHE A 178 -0.72 7.75 -6.52
N ALA A 179 -1.24 8.87 -7.02
CA ALA A 179 -2.06 9.76 -6.21
C ALA A 179 -3.31 9.04 -5.67
N SER A 180 -3.96 8.23 -6.49
CA SER A 180 -5.11 7.40 -6.07
C SER A 180 -4.77 6.38 -4.99
N VAL A 181 -3.61 5.71 -5.13
CA VAL A 181 -3.07 4.81 -4.10
C VAL A 181 -2.79 5.57 -2.80
N GLY A 182 -2.15 6.74 -2.88
CA GLY A 182 -1.85 7.59 -1.73
C GLY A 182 -3.10 8.06 -0.98
N SER A 183 -4.14 8.46 -1.72
CA SER A 183 -5.44 8.78 -1.13
C SER A 183 -6.06 7.56 -0.44
N SER A 184 -5.98 6.38 -1.05
CA SER A 184 -6.51 5.14 -0.46
C SER A 184 -5.81 4.76 0.85
N PHE A 185 -4.48 4.94 0.93
CA PHE A 185 -3.75 4.76 2.19
C PHE A 185 -4.13 5.78 3.25
N SER A 186 -4.38 7.03 2.85
CA SER A 186 -4.86 8.07 3.79
C SER A 186 -6.24 7.72 4.33
N ASN A 187 -7.14 7.25 3.47
CA ASN A 187 -8.49 6.82 3.86
C ASN A 187 -8.42 5.62 4.82
N LEU A 188 -7.61 4.60 4.53
CA LEU A 188 -7.41 3.46 5.41
C LEU A 188 -6.80 3.86 6.77
N HIS A 189 -5.87 4.80 6.78
CA HIS A 189 -5.29 5.33 8.03
C HIS A 189 -6.35 6.00 8.91
N ASN A 190 -7.27 6.75 8.30
CA ASN A 190 -8.38 7.39 9.01
C ASN A 190 -9.34 6.34 9.59
N GLU A 191 -9.71 5.33 8.81
CA GLU A 191 -10.58 4.24 9.26
C GLU A 191 -9.99 3.47 10.45
N VAL A 192 -8.71 3.10 10.38
CA VAL A 192 -8.00 2.44 11.49
C VAL A 192 -7.99 3.35 12.73
N THR A 193 -7.71 4.64 12.56
CA THR A 193 -7.72 5.61 13.65
C THR A 193 -9.10 5.72 14.31
N ASN A 194 -10.16 5.74 13.51
CA ASN A 194 -11.54 5.80 14.00
C ASN A 194 -11.94 4.51 14.72
N ALA A 195 -11.57 3.35 14.18
CA ALA A 195 -11.80 2.06 14.82
C ALA A 195 -11.13 1.99 16.21
N VAL A 196 -9.86 2.43 16.30
CA VAL A 196 -9.13 2.49 17.58
C VAL A 196 -9.80 3.43 18.58
N LYS A 197 -10.23 4.62 18.15
CA LYS A 197 -10.98 5.56 19.01
C LYS A 197 -12.27 4.95 19.52
N ASN A 198 -13.03 4.29 18.66
CA ASN A 198 -14.29 3.64 19.04
C ASN A 198 -14.06 2.51 20.07
N ILE A 199 -13.02 1.69 19.87
CA ILE A 199 -12.64 0.65 20.83
C ILE A 199 -12.26 1.27 22.18
N ASN A 200 -11.42 2.32 22.20
CA ASN A 200 -11.03 2.98 23.44
C ASN A 200 -12.25 3.56 24.18
N ASN A 201 -13.17 4.22 23.47
CA ASN A 201 -14.40 4.73 24.06
C ASN A 201 -15.26 3.61 24.67
N GLN A 202 -15.36 2.45 24.01
CA GLN A 202 -16.08 1.30 24.55
C GLN A 202 -15.39 0.71 25.79
N ILE A 203 -14.06 0.66 25.81
CA ILE A 203 -13.28 0.22 26.97
C ILE A 203 -13.52 1.16 28.16
N ASP A 204 -13.46 2.48 27.93
CA ASP A 204 -13.69 3.48 28.97
C ASP A 204 -15.12 3.36 29.54
N GLN A 205 -16.12 3.11 28.70
CA GLN A 205 -17.48 2.83 29.14
C GLN A 205 -17.55 1.57 30.01
N VAL A 206 -16.93 0.46 29.60
CA VAL A 206 -16.92 -0.79 30.38
C VAL A 206 -16.21 -0.60 31.73
N VAL A 207 -15.09 0.13 31.76
CA VAL A 207 -14.37 0.44 33.00
C VAL A 207 -15.21 1.36 33.90
N SER A 208 -15.86 2.36 33.33
CA SER A 208 -16.74 3.28 34.05
C SER A 208 -17.97 2.57 34.63
N ASP A 209 -18.60 1.68 33.88
CA ASP A 209 -19.81 0.96 34.31
C ASP A 209 -19.54 -0.29 35.14
N SER A 210 -18.27 -0.66 35.36
CA SER A 210 -17.92 -1.78 36.22
C SER A 210 -18.52 -1.60 37.62
N LEU A 211 -19.33 -2.57 38.07
CA LEU A 211 -19.94 -2.54 39.40
C LEU A 211 -18.96 -2.94 40.50
N VAL A 212 -17.86 -3.61 40.17
CA VAL A 212 -16.86 -4.04 41.15
C VAL A 212 -15.54 -3.40 40.78
N LYS A 213 -15.10 -2.45 41.60
CA LYS A 213 -13.86 -1.69 41.37
C LYS A 213 -13.01 -1.71 42.63
N GLN A 214 -11.71 -1.93 42.48
CA GLN A 214 -10.76 -1.64 43.56
C GLN A 214 -10.44 -0.15 43.51
N ASP A 215 -10.63 0.53 44.62
CA ASP A 215 -10.24 1.92 44.79
C ASP A 215 -8.71 2.01 44.81
N ASP A 216 -8.13 2.77 43.89
CA ASP A 216 -6.67 2.79 43.69
C ASP A 216 -5.90 3.34 44.89
N VAL A 217 -6.54 4.17 45.72
CA VAL A 217 -5.91 4.79 46.89
C VAL A 217 -6.04 3.90 48.12
N SER A 218 -7.27 3.54 48.49
CA SER A 218 -7.56 2.74 49.70
C SER A 218 -7.34 1.24 49.51
N LYS A 219 -7.22 0.77 48.26
CA LYS A 219 -7.17 -0.64 47.86
C LYS A 219 -8.40 -1.46 48.27
N VAL A 220 -9.49 -0.80 48.68
CA VAL A 220 -10.77 -1.44 49.02
C VAL A 220 -11.52 -1.80 47.74
N ILE A 221 -12.05 -3.03 47.70
CA ILE A 221 -12.98 -3.45 46.65
C ILE A 221 -14.36 -2.89 47.00
N LYS A 222 -14.87 -1.98 46.16
CA LYS A 222 -16.21 -1.40 46.26
C LYS A 222 -17.15 -2.13 45.29
N ILE A 223 -18.39 -2.37 45.73
CA ILE A 223 -19.44 -2.99 44.93
C ILE A 223 -20.58 -1.98 44.79
N GLY A 224 -20.84 -1.52 43.57
CA GLY A 224 -21.95 -0.61 43.24
C GLY A 224 -21.82 0.81 43.79
N ALA A 225 -20.63 1.27 44.20
CA ALA A 225 -20.47 2.55 44.93
C ALA A 225 -20.93 3.80 44.16
N GLU A 226 -20.94 3.76 42.83
CA GLU A 226 -21.39 4.86 41.95
C GLU A 226 -22.86 4.70 41.49
N LYS A 227 -23.57 3.67 41.97
CA LYS A 227 -24.94 3.36 41.58
C LYS A 227 -25.85 3.39 42.81
N GLU A 228 -27.12 3.70 42.59
CA GLU A 228 -28.14 3.66 43.66
C GLU A 228 -28.57 2.23 43.98
N GLY A 229 -29.27 2.05 45.11
CA GLY A 229 -29.78 0.77 45.59
C GLY A 229 -29.30 0.43 47.01
N ALA A 230 -30.04 -0.44 47.69
CA ALA A 230 -29.78 -0.79 49.09
C ALA A 230 -29.55 -2.30 49.32
N ALA A 231 -29.49 -3.10 48.24
CA ALA A 231 -29.37 -4.55 48.34
C ALA A 231 -28.37 -5.10 47.32
N ILE A 232 -27.60 -6.11 47.74
CA ILE A 232 -26.72 -6.92 46.89
C ILE A 232 -27.20 -8.36 47.01
N SER A 233 -27.61 -8.96 45.89
CA SER A 233 -27.95 -10.39 45.84
C SER A 233 -26.78 -11.19 45.31
N ILE A 234 -26.41 -12.25 46.02
CA ILE A 234 -25.39 -13.23 45.60
C ILE A 234 -26.00 -14.58 45.21
N ALA A 235 -27.32 -14.65 45.02
CA ALA A 235 -28.01 -15.86 44.60
C ALA A 235 -27.53 -16.34 43.21
N ASN A 236 -27.67 -17.64 42.93
CA ASN A 236 -27.37 -18.20 41.62
C ASN A 236 -28.47 -17.93 40.59
N SER A 237 -28.31 -18.45 39.37
CA SER A 237 -29.29 -18.32 38.28
C SER A 237 -30.68 -18.88 38.62
N ASP A 238 -30.77 -19.81 39.57
CA ASP A 238 -32.03 -20.43 40.03
C ASP A 238 -32.63 -19.69 41.23
N GLY A 239 -32.01 -18.58 41.68
CA GLY A 239 -32.39 -17.86 42.88
C GLY A 239 -31.96 -18.55 44.19
N ALA A 240 -31.19 -19.64 44.13
CA ALA A 240 -30.70 -20.33 45.31
C ALA A 240 -29.62 -19.51 46.03
N SER A 241 -29.67 -19.51 47.36
CA SER A 241 -28.68 -18.83 48.21
C SER A 241 -27.28 -19.46 48.07
N ARG A 242 -26.24 -18.64 48.13
CA ARG A 242 -24.83 -19.08 48.13
C ARG A 242 -24.19 -18.83 49.49
N SER A 243 -23.17 -19.62 49.84
CA SER A 243 -22.30 -19.31 50.97
C SER A 243 -21.32 -18.19 50.60
N LEU A 244 -21.15 -17.22 51.51
CA LEU A 244 -20.09 -16.22 51.43
C LEU A 244 -18.97 -16.62 52.39
N SER A 245 -17.86 -17.10 51.84
CA SER A 245 -16.67 -17.52 52.61
C SER A 245 -15.55 -16.49 52.51
N GLY A 246 -14.51 -16.61 53.34
CA GLY A 246 -13.42 -15.63 53.42
C GLY A 246 -13.78 -14.34 54.18
N VAL A 247 -14.93 -14.31 54.86
CA VAL A 247 -15.35 -13.16 55.70
C VAL A 247 -14.52 -13.13 56.98
N LYS A 248 -13.70 -12.08 57.14
CA LYS A 248 -12.97 -11.80 58.37
C LYS A 248 -13.94 -11.56 59.54
N ALA A 249 -13.55 -11.95 60.76
CA ALA A 249 -14.35 -11.64 61.94
C ALA A 249 -14.55 -10.12 62.06
N ALA A 250 -15.81 -9.71 62.21
CA ALA A 250 -16.21 -8.32 62.31
C ALA A 250 -15.75 -7.67 63.61
N THR A 251 -15.42 -6.39 63.58
CA THR A 251 -15.34 -5.57 64.78
C THR A 251 -16.76 -5.35 65.31
N LEU A 252 -17.04 -5.81 66.53
CA LEU A 252 -18.38 -5.71 67.13
C LEU A 252 -18.53 -4.40 67.91
N SER A 253 -19.48 -3.55 67.49
CA SER A 253 -19.86 -2.32 68.19
C SER A 253 -21.30 -1.93 67.80
N ALA A 254 -21.90 -0.99 68.54
CA ALA A 254 -23.27 -0.53 68.29
C ALA A 254 -23.48 0.14 66.91
N VAL A 255 -22.39 0.52 66.24
CA VAL A 255 -22.42 1.23 64.94
C VAL A 255 -21.70 0.45 63.83
N SER A 256 -21.32 -0.81 64.08
CA SER A 256 -20.59 -1.62 63.11
C SER A 256 -21.45 -1.95 61.89
N THR A 257 -20.85 -1.84 60.71
CA THR A 257 -21.47 -2.22 59.42
C THR A 257 -20.76 -3.43 58.79
N GLU A 258 -19.93 -4.13 59.55
CA GLU A 258 -19.18 -5.30 59.09
C GLU A 258 -20.04 -6.57 59.18
N ALA A 259 -19.88 -7.48 58.21
CA ALA A 259 -20.55 -8.77 58.23
C ALA A 259 -19.92 -9.69 59.29
N VAL A 260 -20.74 -10.28 60.16
CA VAL A 260 -20.28 -11.29 61.13
C VAL A 260 -20.05 -12.63 60.45
N ASN A 261 -19.02 -13.35 60.88
CA ASN A 261 -18.75 -14.70 60.38
C ASN A 261 -19.16 -15.78 61.39
N GLY A 262 -19.11 -17.05 60.96
CA GLY A 262 -19.55 -18.19 61.78
C GLY A 262 -18.77 -18.34 63.10
N SER A 263 -17.49 -17.97 63.16
CA SER A 263 -16.69 -18.10 64.39
C SER A 263 -17.19 -17.20 65.53
N GLN A 264 -17.68 -16.01 65.20
CA GLN A 264 -18.18 -15.05 66.19
C GLN A 264 -19.54 -15.48 66.77
N LEU A 265 -20.42 -15.99 65.90
CA LEU A 265 -21.70 -16.55 66.34
C LEU A 265 -21.48 -17.81 67.17
N TYR A 266 -20.51 -18.65 66.79
CA TYR A 266 -20.11 -19.82 67.56
C TYR A 266 -19.59 -19.44 68.95
N GLU A 267 -18.67 -18.48 69.06
CA GLU A 267 -18.16 -17.99 70.35
C GLU A 267 -19.28 -17.43 71.25
N THR A 268 -20.25 -16.73 70.65
CA THR A 268 -21.42 -16.23 71.39
C THR A 268 -22.25 -17.38 71.95
N ASN A 269 -22.58 -18.37 71.13
CA ASN A 269 -23.39 -19.52 71.55
C ASN A 269 -22.66 -20.37 72.60
N ASP A 270 -21.34 -20.55 72.46
CA ASP A 270 -20.51 -21.23 73.47
C ASP A 270 -20.54 -20.50 74.83
N LYS A 271 -20.39 -19.17 74.83
CA LYS A 271 -20.51 -18.38 76.07
C LYS A 271 -21.90 -18.48 76.70
N VAL A 272 -22.96 -18.44 75.89
CA VAL A 272 -24.34 -18.59 76.40
C VAL A 272 -24.53 -19.97 77.03
N ALA A 273 -24.01 -21.04 76.42
CA ALA A 273 -24.08 -22.38 76.99
C ALA A 273 -23.35 -22.45 78.34
N ASN A 274 -22.15 -21.86 78.43
CA ASN A 274 -21.40 -21.78 79.67
C ASN A 274 -22.15 -21.01 80.77
N TYR A 275 -22.87 -19.94 80.44
CA TYR A 275 -23.69 -19.20 81.41
C TYR A 275 -24.88 -19.98 81.95
N PHE A 276 -25.46 -20.90 81.18
CA PHE A 276 -26.52 -21.77 81.70
C PHE A 276 -25.99 -22.76 82.74
N GLY A 277 -24.72 -23.16 82.65
CA GLY A 277 -24.18 -24.22 83.50
C GLY A 277 -24.94 -25.54 83.31
N GLY A 278 -25.01 -26.37 84.36
CA GLY A 278 -25.78 -27.63 84.31
C GLY A 278 -25.35 -28.61 83.21
N GLY A 279 -24.14 -28.47 82.65
CA GLY A 279 -23.66 -29.29 81.53
C GLY A 279 -24.16 -28.84 80.14
N ALA A 280 -24.77 -27.66 80.00
CA ALA A 280 -25.10 -27.09 78.70
C ALA A 280 -23.85 -26.89 77.82
N LYS A 281 -23.99 -27.10 76.51
CA LYS A 281 -22.90 -27.00 75.54
C LYS A 281 -23.37 -26.54 74.17
N TYR A 282 -22.45 -25.94 73.40
CA TYR A 282 -22.63 -25.68 71.98
C TYR A 282 -21.42 -26.19 71.18
N GLU A 283 -21.58 -27.34 70.51
CA GLU A 283 -20.51 -28.02 69.79
C GLU A 283 -20.97 -28.36 68.38
N ASN A 284 -20.11 -28.14 67.38
CA ASN A 284 -20.40 -28.42 65.95
C ASN A 284 -21.68 -27.79 65.40
N GLY A 285 -22.13 -26.66 65.97
CA GLY A 285 -23.35 -25.97 65.57
C GLY A 285 -24.62 -26.50 66.24
N GLU A 286 -24.50 -27.50 67.12
CA GLU A 286 -25.62 -28.13 67.82
C GLU A 286 -25.65 -27.74 69.30
N TRP A 287 -26.88 -27.54 69.82
CA TRP A 287 -27.12 -27.15 71.19
C TRP A 287 -27.40 -28.37 72.09
N THR A 288 -26.73 -28.44 73.24
CA THR A 288 -27.04 -29.37 74.32
C THR A 288 -27.66 -28.61 75.48
N ALA A 289 -28.89 -28.98 75.86
CA ALA A 289 -29.61 -28.34 76.97
C ALA A 289 -28.88 -28.55 78.32
N PRO A 290 -29.00 -27.61 79.28
CA PRO A 290 -28.54 -27.85 80.64
C PRO A 290 -29.35 -28.98 81.30
N SER A 291 -28.84 -29.54 82.38
CA SER A 291 -29.54 -30.44 83.30
C SER A 291 -29.38 -29.90 84.71
N PHE A 292 -30.45 -29.30 85.22
CA PHE A 292 -30.55 -28.81 86.59
C PHE A 292 -31.22 -29.89 87.44
N LYS A 293 -30.46 -30.44 88.39
CA LYS A 293 -30.96 -31.42 89.35
C LYS A 293 -31.49 -30.71 90.58
N ILE A 294 -32.81 -30.80 90.80
CA ILE A 294 -33.47 -30.21 91.96
C ILE A 294 -34.02 -31.35 92.83
N VAL A 295 -33.72 -31.27 94.12
CA VAL A 295 -34.31 -32.16 95.12
C VAL A 295 -35.69 -31.62 95.49
N SER A 296 -36.72 -32.38 95.17
CA SER A 296 -38.11 -32.14 95.58
C SER A 296 -38.47 -33.03 96.76
N PHE A 297 -39.09 -32.44 97.78
CA PHE A 297 -39.67 -33.18 98.90
C PHE A 297 -41.08 -33.70 98.53
N LYS A 298 -41.44 -34.86 99.04
CA LYS A 298 -42.78 -35.45 98.97
C LYS A 298 -43.50 -35.19 100.28
N ASP A 299 -44.82 -35.32 100.23
CA ASP A 299 -45.71 -35.01 101.35
C ASP A 299 -45.52 -36.00 102.54
N ASP A 300 -44.79 -37.10 102.33
CA ASP A 300 -44.39 -38.06 103.38
C ASP A 300 -43.01 -37.76 104.01
N GLY A 301 -42.40 -36.62 103.66
CA GLY A 301 -41.08 -36.19 104.10
C GLY A 301 -39.90 -36.82 103.35
N SER A 302 -40.13 -37.73 102.41
CA SER A 302 -39.06 -38.29 101.56
C SER A 302 -38.66 -37.32 100.43
N SER A 303 -37.43 -37.44 99.90
CA SER A 303 -36.94 -36.59 98.82
C SER A 303 -36.70 -37.35 97.52
N GLU A 304 -36.94 -36.73 96.37
CA GLU A 304 -36.57 -37.23 95.05
C GLU A 304 -35.81 -36.17 94.24
N GLU A 305 -34.89 -36.60 93.38
CA GLU A 305 -34.17 -35.70 92.47
C GLU A 305 -34.84 -35.70 91.11
N THR A 306 -35.29 -34.52 90.66
CA THR A 306 -35.85 -34.33 89.32
C THR A 306 -34.91 -33.47 88.49
N SER A 307 -34.66 -33.88 87.25
CA SER A 307 -33.85 -33.12 86.29
C SER A 307 -34.74 -32.20 85.45
N TYR A 308 -34.31 -30.95 85.30
CA TYR A 308 -34.97 -29.94 84.47
C TYR A 308 -33.98 -29.43 83.42
N ASP A 309 -34.47 -29.26 82.19
CA ASP A 309 -33.65 -28.89 81.03
C ASP A 309 -33.60 -27.39 80.73
N ASN A 310 -34.28 -26.60 81.56
CA ASN A 310 -34.33 -25.14 81.44
C ASN A 310 -34.48 -24.49 82.82
N VAL A 311 -34.05 -23.23 82.89
CA VAL A 311 -33.97 -22.45 84.13
C VAL A 311 -35.34 -22.25 84.77
N ALA A 312 -36.37 -21.94 83.96
CA ALA A 312 -37.70 -21.67 84.48
C ALA A 312 -38.32 -22.91 85.14
N ALA A 313 -38.21 -24.06 84.48
CA ALA A 313 -38.72 -25.32 85.02
C ALA A 313 -37.95 -25.75 86.29
N ALA A 314 -36.63 -25.55 86.32
CA ALA A 314 -35.83 -25.80 87.52
C ALA A 314 -36.29 -24.93 88.69
N PHE A 315 -36.51 -23.62 88.47
CA PHE A 315 -37.03 -22.73 89.51
C PHE A 315 -38.46 -23.07 89.94
N ALA A 316 -39.33 -23.49 89.01
CA ALA A 316 -40.67 -23.97 89.36
C ALA A 316 -40.62 -25.24 90.24
N GLY A 317 -39.70 -26.16 89.90
CA GLY A 317 -39.40 -27.33 90.72
C GLY A 317 -38.90 -26.95 92.12
N MET A 318 -37.97 -25.99 92.21
CA MET A 318 -37.49 -25.46 93.49
C MET A 318 -38.61 -24.81 94.32
N ASN A 319 -39.44 -23.97 93.70
CA ASN A 319 -40.56 -23.32 94.38
C ASN A 319 -41.54 -24.34 94.95
N THR A 320 -41.83 -25.40 94.18
CA THR A 320 -42.68 -26.50 94.63
C THR A 320 -42.04 -27.23 95.82
N SER A 321 -40.74 -27.52 95.74
CA SER A 321 -39.97 -28.15 96.83
C SER A 321 -39.98 -27.31 98.12
N PHE A 322 -39.73 -26.00 98.03
CA PHE A 322 -39.78 -25.10 99.19
C PHE A 322 -41.17 -24.97 99.79
N THR A 323 -42.21 -24.94 98.95
CA THR A 323 -43.60 -24.89 99.44
C THR A 323 -43.91 -26.12 100.28
N LYS A 324 -43.50 -27.31 99.83
CA LYS A 324 -43.70 -28.56 100.57
C LYS A 324 -42.88 -28.61 101.85
N LEU A 325 -41.59 -28.24 101.80
CA LEU A 325 -40.75 -28.18 102.99
C LEU A 325 -41.32 -27.22 104.05
N HIS A 326 -41.86 -26.08 103.63
CA HIS A 326 -42.50 -25.12 104.53
C HIS A 326 -43.74 -25.71 105.21
N HIS A 327 -44.55 -26.47 104.46
CA HIS A 327 -45.71 -27.19 105.00
C HIS A 327 -45.28 -28.26 106.01
N ASP A 328 -44.31 -29.12 105.66
CA ASP A 328 -43.79 -30.19 106.54
C ASP A 328 -43.22 -29.64 107.85
N LEU A 329 -42.49 -28.51 107.81
CA LEU A 329 -42.01 -27.85 109.02
C LEU A 329 -43.15 -27.29 109.87
N SER A 330 -44.16 -26.70 109.24
CA SER A 330 -45.31 -26.12 109.93
C SER A 330 -46.12 -27.21 110.65
N ASP A 331 -46.41 -28.31 109.97
CA ASP A 331 -47.13 -29.46 110.51
C ASP A 331 -46.38 -30.12 111.68
N ASN A 332 -45.06 -30.27 111.58
CA ASN A 332 -44.23 -30.84 112.65
C ASN A 332 -44.12 -29.93 113.88
N ILE A 333 -44.18 -28.61 113.72
CA ILE A 333 -44.21 -27.67 114.85
C ILE A 333 -45.57 -27.73 115.55
N GLU A 334 -46.67 -27.83 114.80
CA GLU A 334 -48.02 -27.96 115.37
C GLU A 334 -48.21 -29.29 116.12
N GLN A 335 -47.64 -30.40 115.63
CA GLN A 335 -47.72 -31.70 116.32
C GLN A 335 -46.88 -31.79 117.61
N ASN A 336 -45.80 -31.03 117.75
CA ASN A 336 -44.92 -31.04 118.94
C ASN A 336 -45.30 -29.98 119.99
N ALA A 337 -46.36 -29.20 119.75
CA ALA A 337 -46.85 -28.16 120.67
C ALA A 337 -47.98 -28.64 121.62
N LEU A 338 -48.19 -29.96 121.74
CA LEU A 338 -49.13 -30.63 122.65
C LEU A 338 -48.41 -31.65 123.54
#